data_AF-A0A0U2YWX2-F1
#
_entry.id   AF-A0A0U2YWX2-F1
#
_cell.length_a   1.000
_cell.length_b   1.000
_cell.length_c   1.000
_cell.angle_alpha   90.00
_cell.angle_beta   90.00
_cell.angle_gamma   90.00
#
_symmetry.space_group_name_H-M   'P 1'
#
loop_
_entity.id
_entity.type
_entity.pdbx_description
1 polymer ?
#
loop_
_entity_poly.entity_id
_entity_poly.type
_entity_poly.pdbx_seq_one_letter_code
_entity_poly.pdbx_strand_id
1 'polypeptide(L)'
;DGVETVERIWKEYPELQVVICTAHSDYSFDEMLSRLGETDRLAILKKPFDAIEVLQLAHMMTEKWRLYRQAQAKLSDLEKMVHARTAEINKVNDGLKVLNDRLSAEILRANELARKALVASNAKS
;
A
#
# COMPACT_ATOMS: atom_id res chain seq x y z
N ASP A 1 -6.71 -4.96 34.61
CA ASP A 1 -5.28 -4.89 34.30
C ASP A 1 -5.07 -3.95 33.11
N GLY A 2 -4.07 -3.07 33.16
CA GLY A 2 -3.76 -2.13 32.08
C GLY A 2 -3.28 -2.83 30.81
N VAL A 3 -2.52 -3.92 30.94
CA VAL A 3 -2.02 -4.69 29.79
C VAL A 3 -3.17 -5.37 29.05
N GLU A 4 -4.06 -6.08 29.79
CA GLU A 4 -5.26 -6.70 29.22
C GLU A 4 -6.17 -5.68 28.51
N THR A 5 -6.27 -4.48 29.07
CA THR A 5 -7.09 -3.41 28.46
C THR A 5 -6.51 -3.01 27.10
N VAL A 6 -5.18 -2.85 27.00
CA VAL A 6 -4.50 -2.52 25.74
C VAL A 6 -4.64 -3.65 24.72
N GLU A 7 -4.49 -4.91 25.13
CA GLU A 7 -4.72 -6.07 24.25
C GLU A 7 -6.12 -6.04 23.62
N ARG A 8 -7.15 -5.74 24.42
CA ARG A 8 -8.53 -5.65 23.93
C ARG A 8 -8.72 -4.47 22.98
N ILE A 9 -8.18 -3.31 23.31
CA ILE A 9 -8.25 -2.13 22.44
C ILE A 9 -7.57 -2.40 21.10
N TRP A 10 -6.39 -3.02 21.11
CA TRP A 10 -5.65 -3.31 19.87
C TRP A 10 -6.27 -4.40 19.00
N LYS A 11 -7.19 -5.22 19.52
CA LYS A 11 -8.00 -6.11 18.67
C LYS A 11 -8.93 -5.33 17.74
N GLU A 12 -9.41 -4.17 18.19
CA GLU A 12 -10.31 -3.31 17.41
C GLU A 12 -9.56 -2.17 16.70
N TYR A 13 -8.52 -1.63 17.35
CA TYR A 13 -7.71 -0.50 16.91
C TYR A 13 -6.22 -0.84 16.97
N PRO A 14 -5.72 -1.75 16.11
CA PRO A 14 -4.36 -2.26 16.21
C PRO A 14 -3.31 -1.16 16.10
N GLU A 15 -3.58 -0.08 15.37
CA GLU A 15 -2.64 1.00 15.13
C GLU A 15 -2.57 2.06 16.25
N LEU A 16 -3.43 1.98 17.27
CA LEU A 16 -3.53 3.00 18.32
C LEU A 16 -2.24 3.12 19.15
N GLN A 17 -1.79 4.35 19.37
CA GLN A 17 -0.63 4.65 20.22
C GLN A 17 -1.05 4.64 21.70
N VAL A 18 -0.28 3.97 22.56
CA VAL A 18 -0.61 3.78 23.98
C VAL A 18 0.59 4.08 24.87
N VAL A 19 0.32 4.73 26.01
CA VAL A 19 1.27 4.89 27.11
C VAL A 19 0.73 4.15 28.33
N ILE A 20 1.49 3.18 28.84
CA ILE A 20 1.17 2.49 30.09
C ILE A 20 1.98 3.10 31.22
N CYS A 21 1.30 3.53 32.29
CA CYS A 21 1.93 4.08 33.48
C CYS A 21 2.06 3.01 34.57
N THR A 22 3.28 2.67 35.01
CA THR A 22 3.53 1.57 35.98
C THR A 22 4.31 2.02 37.21
N ALA A 23 3.99 1.50 38.40
CA ALA A 23 4.57 1.90 39.69
C ALA A 23 5.50 0.88 40.33
N HIS A 24 5.97 -0.12 39.58
CA HIS A 24 6.64 -1.37 40.00
C HIS A 24 5.67 -2.58 40.17
N SER A 25 6.16 -3.73 39.68
CA SER A 25 5.88 -5.14 40.03
C SER A 25 4.76 -6.02 39.46
N ASP A 26 3.70 -5.56 38.76
CA ASP A 26 2.68 -6.55 38.31
C ASP A 26 3.05 -7.33 37.03
N TYR A 27 3.92 -6.77 36.19
CA TYR A 27 4.46 -7.41 35.00
C TYR A 27 5.92 -7.00 34.80
N SER A 28 6.79 -7.96 34.47
CA SER A 28 8.11 -7.60 33.95
C SER A 28 7.93 -6.96 32.57
N PHE A 29 8.89 -6.13 32.15
CA PHE A 29 8.90 -5.56 30.80
C PHE A 29 8.78 -6.66 29.73
N ASP A 30 9.44 -7.79 29.96
CA ASP A 30 9.42 -8.96 29.08
C ASP A 30 8.03 -9.62 29.01
N GLU A 31 7.29 -9.62 30.12
CA GLU A 31 5.94 -10.18 30.19
C GLU A 31 4.90 -9.27 29.53
N MET A 32 5.12 -7.95 29.53
CA MET A 32 4.35 -7.02 28.70
C MET A 32 4.65 -7.21 27.22
N LEU A 33 5.94 -7.36 26.85
CA LEU A 33 6.34 -7.59 25.46
C LEU A 33 5.87 -8.93 24.92
N SER A 34 5.83 -9.99 25.72
CA SER A 34 5.33 -11.30 25.28
C SER A 34 3.83 -11.27 24.94
N ARG A 35 3.08 -10.40 25.63
CA ARG A 35 1.63 -10.21 25.47
C ARG A 35 1.27 -9.22 24.36
N LEU A 36 1.94 -8.07 24.34
CA LEU A 36 1.64 -6.95 23.44
C LEU A 36 2.51 -6.95 22.18
N GLY A 37 3.57 -7.75 22.15
CA GLY A 37 4.56 -7.80 21.08
C GLY A 37 5.55 -6.63 21.12
N GLU A 38 6.66 -6.79 20.40
CA GLU A 38 7.56 -5.67 20.11
C GLU A 38 6.88 -4.70 19.14
N THR A 39 6.54 -3.51 19.63
CA THR A 39 5.91 -2.49 18.82
C THR A 39 6.35 -1.11 19.26
N ASP A 40 6.50 -0.22 18.29
CA ASP A 40 6.76 1.18 18.51
C ASP A 40 5.51 1.95 19.01
N ARG A 41 4.33 1.32 19.01
CA ARG A 41 3.04 1.91 19.42
C ARG A 41 2.83 1.95 20.93
N LEU A 42 3.76 1.40 21.71
CA LEU A 42 3.70 1.36 23.16
C LEU A 42 4.86 2.16 23.76
N ALA A 43 4.55 3.04 24.71
CA ALA A 43 5.54 3.56 25.65
C ALA A 43 5.16 3.21 27.09
N ILE A 44 6.18 3.10 27.93
CA ILE A 44 6.03 2.85 29.35
C ILE A 44 6.53 4.06 30.12
N LEU A 45 5.67 4.61 30.98
CA LEU A 45 6.00 5.70 31.89
C LEU A 45 6.06 5.15 33.32
N LYS A 46 7.25 5.17 33.92
CA LYS A 46 7.45 4.67 35.29
C LYS A 46 7.03 5.73 36.31
N LYS A 47 6.36 5.31 37.38
CA LYS A 47 5.99 6.15 38.52
C LYS A 47 7.08 6.11 39.60
N PRO A 48 7.28 7.23 40.34
CA PRO A 48 6.66 8.53 40.09
C PRO A 48 7.22 9.18 38.82
N PHE A 49 6.36 9.89 38.08
CA PHE A 49 6.74 10.67 36.91
C PHE A 49 6.42 12.15 37.12
N ASP A 50 7.11 13.01 36.38
CA ASP A 50 6.85 14.44 36.31
C ASP A 50 5.76 14.74 35.24
N ALA A 51 5.03 15.84 35.43
CA ALA A 51 4.08 16.36 34.45
C ALA A 51 4.74 16.62 33.08
N ILE A 52 6.01 17.02 33.05
CA ILE A 52 6.71 17.26 31.78
C ILE A 52 6.88 15.96 30.96
N GLU A 53 7.11 14.82 31.61
CA GLU A 53 7.25 13.52 30.93
C GLU A 53 5.92 13.11 30.28
N VAL A 54 4.81 13.30 30.99
CA VAL A 54 3.46 13.04 30.47
C VAL A 54 3.18 13.92 29.26
N LEU A 55 3.49 15.22 29.34
CA LEU A 55 3.25 16.17 28.24
C LEU A 55 4.08 15.81 27.00
N GLN A 56 5.36 15.48 27.19
CA GLN A 56 6.24 15.08 26.09
C GLN A 56 5.74 13.79 25.42
N LEU A 57 5.36 12.78 26.20
CA LEU A 57 4.81 11.53 25.66
C LEU A 57 3.48 11.76 24.95
N ALA A 58 2.59 12.58 25.50
CA ALA A 58 1.32 12.91 24.87
C ALA A 58 1.51 13.60 23.51
N HIS A 59 2.43 14.58 23.43
CA HIS A 59 2.76 15.25 22.17
C HIS A 59 3.38 14.26 21.17
N MET A 60 4.38 13.49 21.59
CA MET A 60 5.07 12.52 20.73
C MET A 60 4.09 11.49 20.16
N MET A 61 3.26 10.87 21.01
CA MET A 61 2.31 9.84 20.59
C MET A 61 1.22 10.40 19.68
N THR A 62 0.73 11.60 19.96
CA THR A 62 -0.29 12.25 19.14
C THR A 62 0.25 12.62 17.75
N GLU A 63 1.45 13.20 17.68
CA GLU A 63 2.06 13.52 16.38
C GLU A 63 2.43 12.27 15.60
N LYS A 64 2.95 11.24 16.29
CA LYS A 64 3.21 9.94 15.67
C LYS A 64 1.94 9.34 15.06
N TRP A 65 0.83 9.36 15.81
CA TRP A 65 -0.47 8.91 15.33
C TRP A 65 -0.94 9.68 14.09
N ARG A 66 -0.81 11.01 14.13
CA ARG A 66 -1.17 11.90 13.02
C ARG A 66 -0.36 11.57 11.76
N LEU A 67 0.96 11.42 11.90
CA LEU A 67 1.86 11.10 10.79
C LEU A 67 1.59 9.73 10.21
N TYR A 68 1.35 8.72 11.05
CA TYR A 68 1.01 7.37 10.61
C TYR A 68 -0.24 7.38 9.71
N ARG A 69 -1.33 8.03 10.16
CA ARG A 69 -2.56 8.13 9.35
C ARG A 69 -2.35 8.93 8.07
N GLN A 70 -1.56 10.00 8.12
CA GLN A 70 -1.24 10.77 6.92
C GLN A 70 -0.46 9.94 5.89
N ALA A 71 0.48 9.10 6.34
CA ALA A 71 1.23 8.19 5.47
C ALA A 71 0.30 7.14 4.84
N GLN A 72 -0.59 6.53 5.64
CA GLN A 72 -1.57 5.55 5.15
C GLN A 72 -2.51 6.14 4.09
N ALA A 73 -3.03 7.35 4.32
CA ALA A 73 -3.88 8.03 3.35
C ALA A 73 -3.14 8.29 2.03
N LYS A 74 -1.89 8.78 2.10
CA LYS A 74 -1.06 9.02 0.91
C LYS A 74 -0.77 7.75 0.14
N LEU A 75 -0.50 6.63 0.83
CA LEU A 75 -0.28 5.33 0.17
C LEU A 75 -1.54 4.87 -0.55
N SER A 76 -2.71 4.95 0.09
CA SER A 76 -3.99 4.59 -0.54
C SER A 76 -4.28 5.43 -1.78
N ASP A 77 -4.01 6.74 -1.72
CA ASP A 77 -4.20 7.63 -2.86
C ASP A 77 -3.24 7.31 -4.01
N LEU A 78 -1.98 7.00 -3.68
CA LEU A 78 -0.98 6.59 -4.67
C LEU A 78 -1.37 5.27 -5.34
N GLU A 79 -1.83 4.28 -4.58
CA GLU A 79 -2.30 3.00 -5.11
C GLU A 79 -3.48 3.17 -6.09
N LYS A 80 -4.42 4.06 -5.77
CA LYS A 80 -5.55 4.40 -6.66
C LYS A 80 -5.06 5.06 -7.95
N MET A 81 -4.13 6.02 -7.86
CA MET A 81 -3.55 6.66 -9.04
C MET A 81 -2.81 5.67 -9.93
N VAL A 82 -2.01 4.78 -9.33
CA VAL A 82 -1.31 3.71 -10.06
C VAL A 82 -2.31 2.78 -10.76
N HIS A 83 -3.37 2.35 -10.08
CA HIS A 83 -4.40 1.51 -10.68
C HIS A 83 -5.12 2.20 -11.84
N ALA A 84 -5.57 3.44 -11.64
CA ALA A 84 -6.24 4.22 -12.68
C ALA A 84 -5.34 4.37 -13.92
N ARG A 85 -4.08 4.76 -13.70
CA ARG A 85 -3.11 4.94 -14.79
C ARG A 85 -2.77 3.63 -15.50
N THR A 86 -2.63 2.55 -14.75
CA THR A 86 -2.37 1.21 -15.31
C THR A 86 -3.54 0.74 -16.16
N ALA A 87 -4.78 0.96 -15.72
CA ALA A 87 -5.97 0.63 -16.49
C ALA A 87 -6.07 1.44 -17.80
N GLU A 88 -5.78 2.74 -17.75
CA GLU A 88 -5.71 3.59 -18.96
C GLU A 88 -4.66 3.09 -19.95
N ILE A 89 -3.44 2.81 -19.47
CA ILE A 89 -2.33 2.33 -20.29
C ILE A 89 -2.70 0.99 -20.93
N ASN A 90 -3.25 0.05 -20.16
CA ASN A 90 -3.66 -1.25 -20.69
C ASN A 90 -4.74 -1.11 -21.77
N LYS A 91 -5.74 -0.25 -21.56
CA LYS A 91 -6.78 0.01 -22.55
C LYS A 91 -6.21 0.56 -23.86
N VAL A 92 -5.30 1.53 -23.79
CA VAL A 92 -4.65 2.09 -24.98
C VAL A 92 -3.78 1.03 -25.66
N ASN A 93 -3.00 0.27 -24.89
CA ASN A 93 -2.13 -0.78 -25.41
C ASN A 93 -2.92 -1.87 -26.13
N ASP A 94 -4.05 -2.31 -25.57
CA ASP A 94 -4.93 -3.30 -26.20
C ASP A 94 -5.55 -2.76 -27.50
N GLY A 95 -5.95 -1.49 -27.51
CA GLY A 95 -6.42 -0.81 -28.72
C GLY A 95 -5.36 -0.74 -29.82
N LEU A 96 -4.12 -0.42 -29.45
CA LEU A 96 -2.98 -0.39 -30.37
C LEU A 96 -2.66 -1.77 -30.93
N LYS A 97 -2.70 -2.82 -30.10
CA LYS A 97 -2.52 -4.21 -30.55
C LYS A 97 -3.56 -4.60 -31.59
N VAL A 98 -4.85 -4.33 -31.32
CA VAL A 98 -5.93 -4.62 -32.26
C VAL A 98 -5.73 -3.91 -33.60
N LEU A 99 -5.32 -2.64 -33.57
CA LEU A 99 -5.05 -1.89 -34.80
C LEU A 99 -3.84 -2.46 -35.56
N ASN A 100 -2.77 -2.80 -34.84
CA ASN A 100 -1.57 -3.37 -35.43
C ASN A 100 -1.85 -4.72 -36.11
N ASP A 101 -2.67 -5.57 -35.49
CA ASP A 101 -3.09 -6.85 -36.05
C ASP A 101 -3.92 -6.67 -37.34
N ARG A 102 -4.84 -5.69 -37.35
CA ARG A 102 -5.64 -5.35 -38.53
C ARG A 102 -4.76 -4.86 -39.68
N LEU A 103 -3.86 -3.93 -39.40
CA LEU A 103 -2.94 -3.39 -40.41
C LEU A 103 -2.04 -4.49 -40.99
N SER A 104 -1.52 -5.38 -40.13
CA SER A 104 -0.71 -6.53 -40.56
C SER A 104 -1.49 -7.47 -41.49
N ALA A 105 -2.76 -7.73 -41.18
CA ALA A 105 -3.63 -8.55 -42.03
C ALA A 105 -3.94 -7.88 -43.38
N GLU A 106 -4.14 -6.57 -43.41
CA GLU A 106 -4.34 -5.80 -44.66
C GLU A 106 -3.09 -5.80 -45.53
N ILE A 107 -1.91 -5.57 -44.94
CA ILE A 107 -0.61 -5.63 -45.65
C ILE A 107 -0.42 -7.01 -46.28
N LEU A 108 -0.72 -8.08 -45.54
CA LEU A 108 -0.61 -9.45 -46.05
C LEU A 108 -1.51 -9.68 -47.27
N ARG A 109 -2.77 -9.25 -47.19
CA ARG A 109 -3.74 -9.37 -48.29
C ARG A 109 -3.30 -8.57 -49.52
N ALA A 110 -2.85 -7.33 -49.33
CA ALA A 110 -2.38 -6.48 -50.41
C ALA A 110 -1.17 -7.09 -51.13
N ASN A 111 -0.21 -7.62 -50.37
CA ASN A 111 0.96 -8.32 -50.93
C ASN A 111 0.56 -9.57 -51.72
N GLU A 112 -0.41 -10.34 -51.22
CA GLU A 112 -0.86 -11.54 -51.92
C GLU A 112 -1.57 -11.22 -53.25
N LEU A 113 -2.42 -10.19 -53.26
CA LEU A 113 -3.09 -9.71 -54.47
C LEU A 113 -2.09 -9.20 -55.51
N ALA A 114 -1.11 -8.40 -55.08
CA ALA A 114 -0.04 -7.91 -55.94
C ALA A 114 0.75 -9.08 -56.56
N ARG A 115 1.09 -10.09 -55.76
CA ARG A 115 1.79 -11.30 -56.23
C ARG A 115 0.97 -12.07 -57.27
N LYS A 116 -0.33 -12.26 -57.04
CA LYS A 116 -1.24 -12.95 -57.98
C LYS A 116 -1.36 -12.20 -59.31
N ALA A 117 -1.47 -10.86 -59.26
CA ALA A 117 -1.53 -10.02 -60.46
C ALA A 117 -0.23 -10.10 -61.29
N LEU A 118 0.93 -10.11 -60.63
CA LEU A 118 2.24 -10.24 -61.30
C LEU A 118 2.37 -11.58 -62.04
N VAL A 119 1.97 -12.68 -61.41
CA VAL A 119 1.99 -14.02 -62.02
C VAL A 119 1.04 -14.09 -63.22
N ALA A 120 -0.17 -13.52 -63.10
CA ALA A 120 -1.14 -13.50 -64.19
C ALA A 120 -0.68 -12.64 -65.39
N SER A 121 0.07 -11.57 -65.15
CA SER A 121 0.67 -10.75 -66.21
C SER A 121 1.77 -11.51 -66.95
N ASN A 122 2.67 -12.19 -66.21
CA ASN A 122 3.77 -12.95 -66.80
C ASN A 122 3.30 -14.18 -67.59
N ALA A 123 2.13 -14.75 -67.29
CA ALA A 123 1.56 -15.89 -68.03
C ALA A 123 0.85 -15.49 -69.34
N LYS A 124 0.62 -14.19 -69.57
CA LYS A 124 0.00 -13.66 -70.80
C LYS A 124 1.01 -13.09 -71.81
N SER A 125 2.29 -12.99 -71.43
CA SER A 125 3.42 -12.73 -72.34
C SER A 125 4.08 -14.04 -72.74
#